data_AF-A0A524KH03-F1
#
_entry.id   AF-A0A524KH03-F1
#
_cell.length_a   1.000
_cell.length_b   1.000
_cell.length_c   1.000
_cell.angle_alpha   90.00
_cell.angle_beta   90.00
_cell.angle_gamma   90.00
#
_symmetry.space_group_name_H-M   'P 1'
#
loop_
_entity.id
_entity.type
_entity.pdbx_description
1 polymer ?
#
loop_
_entity_poly.entity_id
_entity_poly.type
_entity_poly.pdbx_seq_one_letter_code
_entity_poly.pdbx_strand_id
1 'polypeptide(L)'
;MIMNPSRICLAIATIALAWPAGVGAQSPTDWPVHDLERPQPPIVTSGSFGTEDTPGKPPSDAIVLFDGTDLLAWKSSKDGSPAGWKVENGYMEVVKGTGGIETKRAFGDIQLHVEFRTPTPPKGESQERGNSGVFLMGRYEVQVLDSYENETYPDGQAAALYGQYPP
;
A
#
# COMPACT_ATOMS: atom_id res chain seq x y z
N MET A 1 -24.75 -74.80 -11.11
CA MET A 1 -25.04 -73.43 -10.64
C MET A 1 -23.69 -72.76 -10.37
N ILE A 2 -23.56 -71.46 -10.66
CA ILE A 2 -22.35 -70.59 -10.53
C ILE A 2 -21.48 -70.61 -11.81
N MET A 3 -21.73 -69.76 -12.81
CA MET A 3 -21.45 -68.31 -12.99
C MET A 3 -20.08 -67.99 -13.62
N ASN A 4 -20.17 -67.32 -14.76
CA ASN A 4 -19.14 -66.81 -15.68
C ASN A 4 -18.58 -65.46 -15.18
N PRO A 5 -17.27 -65.15 -15.26
CA PRO A 5 -16.77 -63.83 -14.92
C PRO A 5 -16.74 -62.91 -16.16
N SER A 6 -17.68 -61.97 -16.22
CA SER A 6 -17.65 -60.87 -17.20
C SER A 6 -16.58 -59.85 -16.83
N ARG A 7 -15.65 -59.62 -17.75
CA ARG A 7 -14.64 -58.56 -17.72
C ARG A 7 -15.32 -57.20 -17.94
N ILE A 8 -15.20 -56.28 -16.98
CA ILE A 8 -15.63 -54.89 -17.12
C ILE A 8 -14.41 -54.08 -17.60
N CYS A 9 -14.49 -53.57 -18.84
CA CYS A 9 -13.59 -52.53 -19.34
C CYS A 9 -14.14 -51.17 -18.91
N LEU A 10 -13.38 -50.42 -18.11
CA LEU A 10 -13.69 -49.04 -17.77
C LEU A 10 -13.02 -48.12 -18.79
N ALA A 11 -13.81 -47.50 -19.67
CA ALA A 11 -13.35 -46.43 -20.56
C ALA A 11 -13.39 -45.10 -19.79
N ILE A 12 -12.24 -44.48 -19.56
CA ILE A 12 -12.15 -43.12 -19.01
C ILE A 12 -12.31 -42.15 -20.18
N ALA A 13 -13.43 -41.44 -20.23
CA ALA A 13 -13.62 -40.33 -21.15
C ALA A 13 -12.99 -39.07 -20.57
N THR A 14 -11.90 -38.59 -21.16
CA THR A 14 -11.34 -37.27 -20.89
C THR A 14 -12.18 -36.21 -21.60
N ILE A 15 -12.94 -35.43 -20.83
CA ILE A 15 -13.61 -34.23 -21.34
C ILE A 15 -12.57 -33.10 -21.33
N ALA A 16 -12.07 -32.75 -22.51
CA ALA A 16 -11.31 -31.52 -22.71
C ALA A 16 -12.31 -30.34 -22.67
N LEU A 17 -12.33 -29.60 -21.56
CA LEU A 17 -13.02 -28.32 -21.47
C LEU A 17 -12.23 -27.29 -22.28
N ALA A 18 -12.74 -26.96 -23.47
CA ALA A 18 -12.28 -25.81 -24.22
C ALA A 18 -12.64 -24.54 -23.45
N TRP A 19 -11.62 -23.80 -23.00
CA TRP A 19 -11.81 -22.44 -22.49
C TRP A 19 -12.23 -21.56 -23.66
N PRO A 20 -13.42 -20.94 -23.65
CA PRO A 20 -13.67 -19.84 -24.56
C PRO A 20 -12.72 -18.72 -24.14
N ALA A 21 -11.83 -18.33 -25.05
CA ALA A 21 -11.13 -17.06 -24.97
C ALA A 21 -12.20 -15.96 -25.04
N GLY A 22 -12.75 -15.60 -23.88
CA GLY A 22 -13.57 -14.42 -23.72
C GLY A 22 -12.67 -13.23 -23.98
N VAL A 23 -12.69 -12.73 -25.22
CA VAL A 23 -12.33 -11.34 -25.48
C VAL A 23 -13.25 -10.51 -24.59
N GLY A 24 -12.71 -9.95 -23.52
CA GLY A 24 -13.47 -9.08 -22.63
C GLY A 24 -13.94 -7.88 -23.43
N ALA A 25 -15.18 -7.93 -23.91
CA ALA A 25 -15.88 -6.76 -24.40
C ALA A 25 -15.94 -5.78 -23.23
N GLN A 26 -15.36 -4.59 -23.41
CA GLN A 26 -15.54 -3.48 -22.47
C GLN A 26 -17.04 -3.33 -22.21
N SER A 27 -17.43 -3.27 -20.94
CA SER A 27 -18.83 -3.04 -20.56
C SER A 27 -19.40 -1.87 -21.36
N PRO A 28 -20.61 -1.96 -21.92
CA PRO A 28 -21.21 -0.86 -22.65
C PRO A 28 -21.20 0.38 -21.77
N THR A 29 -20.52 1.44 -22.21
CA THR A 29 -20.56 2.72 -21.53
C THR A 29 -21.91 3.38 -21.84
N ASP A 30 -22.52 4.06 -20.86
CA ASP A 30 -23.74 4.88 -21.10
C ASP A 30 -23.51 6.01 -22.12
N TRP A 31 -22.24 6.25 -22.47
CA TRP A 31 -21.79 7.29 -23.38
C TRP A 31 -21.38 6.68 -24.73
N PRO A 32 -21.91 7.20 -25.86
CA PRO A 32 -21.38 6.94 -27.18
C PRO A 32 -19.88 7.29 -27.29
N VAL A 33 -19.21 6.66 -28.27
CA VAL A 33 -17.83 7.03 -28.62
C VAL A 33 -17.80 8.50 -29.06
N HIS A 34 -16.91 9.29 -28.47
CA HIS A 34 -16.75 10.74 -28.70
C HIS A 34 -17.88 11.64 -28.16
N ASP A 35 -18.66 11.18 -27.19
CA ASP A 35 -19.66 12.05 -26.55
C ASP A 35 -19.02 13.19 -25.73
N LEU A 36 -19.29 14.44 -26.13
CA LEU A 36 -18.79 15.65 -25.47
C LEU A 36 -19.61 16.02 -24.22
N GLU A 37 -20.81 15.47 -24.04
CA GLU A 37 -21.62 15.67 -22.83
C GLU A 37 -21.13 14.80 -21.66
N ARG A 38 -20.26 13.82 -21.92
CA ARG A 38 -19.61 13.04 -20.88
C ARG A 38 -18.85 13.96 -19.92
N PRO A 39 -19.00 13.81 -18.59
CA PRO A 39 -18.29 14.63 -17.63
C PRO A 39 -16.77 14.59 -17.88
N GLN A 40 -16.18 15.78 -18.05
CA GLN A 40 -14.74 15.91 -18.19
C GLN A 40 -14.06 15.62 -16.84
N PRO A 41 -12.86 15.03 -16.84
CA PRO A 41 -12.11 14.87 -15.61
C PRO A 41 -11.79 16.24 -15.00
N PRO A 42 -11.75 16.36 -13.66
CA PRO A 42 -11.35 17.58 -13.00
C PRO A 42 -9.91 17.95 -13.39
N ILE A 43 -9.65 19.24 -13.59
CA ILE A 43 -8.29 19.74 -13.83
C ILE A 43 -7.54 19.72 -12.50
N VAL A 44 -6.41 19.03 -12.46
CA VAL A 44 -5.51 18.98 -11.29
C VAL A 44 -4.20 19.65 -11.65
N THR A 45 -3.76 20.61 -10.84
CA THR A 45 -2.42 21.16 -10.94
C THR A 45 -1.45 20.20 -10.25
N SER A 46 -0.46 19.71 -10.98
CA SER A 46 0.54 18.80 -10.45
C SER A 46 1.36 19.41 -9.32
N GLY A 47 1.79 18.55 -8.42
CA GLY A 47 2.78 18.88 -7.39
C GLY A 47 4.19 19.10 -7.95
N SER A 48 5.15 19.33 -7.04
CA SER A 48 6.57 19.32 -7.37
C SER A 48 7.25 18.11 -6.74
N PHE A 49 8.28 17.56 -7.39
CA PHE A 49 9.10 16.49 -6.82
C PHE A 49 9.91 17.00 -5.61
N GLY A 50 10.16 16.11 -4.66
CA GLY A 50 11.08 16.35 -3.55
C GLY A 50 12.54 16.21 -3.98
N THR A 51 13.43 16.76 -3.17
CA THR A 51 14.88 16.55 -3.19
C THR A 51 15.32 15.97 -1.84
N GLU A 52 16.61 15.69 -1.68
CA GLU A 52 17.16 15.23 -0.39
C GLU A 52 16.93 16.24 0.76
N ASP A 53 16.89 17.54 0.42
CA ASP A 53 16.80 18.64 1.37
C ASP A 53 15.40 19.28 1.46
N THR A 54 14.53 19.04 0.48
CA THR A 54 13.25 19.74 0.37
C THR A 54 12.14 18.78 -0.03
N PRO A 55 11.05 18.67 0.76
CA PRO A 55 9.95 17.79 0.42
C PRO A 55 9.24 18.25 -0.86
N GLY A 56 8.62 17.30 -1.55
CA GLY A 56 7.76 17.60 -2.69
C GLY A 56 6.54 18.44 -2.29
N LYS A 57 5.89 19.08 -3.26
CA LYS A 57 4.60 19.75 -3.05
C LYS A 57 3.47 18.84 -3.50
N PRO A 58 2.36 18.78 -2.76
CA PRO A 58 1.19 18.00 -3.15
C PRO A 58 0.51 18.59 -4.40
N PRO A 59 -0.20 17.78 -5.20
CA PRO A 59 -1.10 18.29 -6.24
C PRO A 59 -2.27 19.06 -5.62
N SER A 60 -2.97 19.87 -6.43
CA SER A 60 -4.02 20.78 -5.96
C SER A 60 -5.25 20.12 -5.34
N ASP A 61 -5.45 18.82 -5.58
CA ASP A 61 -6.58 18.03 -5.08
C ASP A 61 -6.21 17.14 -3.88
N ALA A 62 -4.94 17.10 -3.47
CA ALA A 62 -4.51 16.25 -2.38
C ALA A 62 -4.89 16.81 -1.00
N ILE A 63 -5.21 15.89 -0.10
CA ILE A 63 -5.34 16.19 1.34
C ILE A 63 -3.95 16.14 1.95
N VAL A 64 -3.48 17.27 2.45
CA VAL A 64 -2.17 17.36 3.12
C VAL A 64 -2.31 16.79 4.53
N LEU A 65 -1.69 15.63 4.77
CA LEU A 65 -1.69 14.99 6.08
C LEU A 65 -0.62 15.56 7.02
N PHE A 66 0.46 16.10 6.47
CA PHE A 66 1.54 16.74 7.22
C PHE A 66 2.27 17.73 6.30
N ASP A 67 2.41 18.97 6.76
CA ASP A 67 3.05 20.07 6.01
C ASP A 67 4.32 20.60 6.69
N GLY A 68 4.79 19.90 7.73
CA GLY A 68 5.94 20.30 8.53
C GLY A 68 5.61 21.03 9.83
N THR A 69 4.33 21.34 10.11
CA THR A 69 3.96 22.23 11.22
C THR A 69 3.38 21.54 12.44
N ASP A 70 2.43 20.61 12.26
CA ASP A 70 1.72 19.98 13.37
C ASP A 70 1.19 18.57 13.06
N LEU A 71 0.62 17.92 14.08
CA LEU A 71 0.00 16.59 13.98
C LEU A 71 -1.53 16.66 14.09
N LEU A 72 -2.17 17.76 13.72
CA LEU A 72 -3.62 17.93 13.89
C LEU A 72 -4.44 16.95 13.04
N ALA A 73 -3.89 16.46 11.93
CA ALA A 73 -4.50 15.41 11.12
C ALA A 73 -4.38 13.99 11.74
N TRP A 74 -3.63 13.85 12.84
CA TRP A 74 -3.24 12.57 13.42
C TRP A 74 -3.71 12.40 14.87
N LYS A 75 -3.81 11.16 15.31
CA LYS A 75 -4.09 10.76 16.70
C LYS A 75 -3.29 9.51 17.06
N SER A 76 -3.12 9.25 18.35
CA SER A 76 -2.56 8.00 18.87
C SER A 76 -3.39 6.81 18.42
N SER A 77 -2.77 5.80 17.82
CA SER A 77 -3.44 4.55 17.45
C SER A 77 -3.80 3.68 18.66
N LYS A 78 -3.23 3.98 19.84
CA LYS A 78 -3.48 3.21 21.07
C LYS A 78 -4.82 3.54 21.69
N ASP A 79 -5.17 4.82 21.73
CA ASP A 79 -6.27 5.35 22.55
C ASP A 79 -7.00 6.55 21.94
N GLY A 80 -6.60 7.01 20.74
CA GLY A 80 -7.19 8.16 20.07
C GLY A 80 -6.85 9.52 20.68
N SER A 81 -5.97 9.57 21.69
CA SER A 81 -5.44 10.81 22.25
C SER A 81 -4.57 11.57 21.23
N PRO A 82 -4.12 12.81 21.50
CA PRO A 82 -3.20 13.51 20.60
C PRO A 82 -1.98 12.65 20.23
N ALA A 83 -1.57 12.71 18.95
CA ALA A 83 -0.41 11.97 18.46
C ALA A 83 0.85 12.33 19.26
N GLY A 84 1.56 11.32 19.76
CA GLY A 84 2.70 11.50 20.67
C GLY A 84 4.06 11.67 19.97
N TRP A 85 4.09 11.70 18.64
CA TRP A 85 5.33 11.96 17.90
C TRP A 85 5.74 13.42 18.05
N LYS A 86 7.03 13.72 17.90
CA LYS A 86 7.51 15.12 17.93
C LYS A 86 7.50 15.70 16.53
N VAL A 87 7.30 17.02 16.43
CA VAL A 87 7.45 17.79 15.19
C VAL A 87 8.58 18.77 15.39
N GLU A 88 9.57 18.71 14.49
CA GLU A 88 10.71 19.62 14.50
C GLU A 88 11.28 19.73 13.09
N ASN A 89 11.85 20.89 12.75
CA ASN A 89 12.58 21.10 11.49
C ASN A 89 11.83 20.65 10.22
N GLY A 90 10.48 20.73 10.22
CA GLY A 90 9.65 20.35 9.07
C GLY A 90 9.38 18.85 8.92
N TYR A 91 9.78 18.01 9.88
CA TYR A 91 9.44 16.58 9.92
C TYR A 91 8.72 16.18 11.21
N MET A 92 8.06 15.02 11.17
CA MET A 92 7.59 14.33 12.38
C MET A 92 8.49 13.12 12.66
N GLU A 93 8.80 12.89 13.93
CA GLU A 93 9.70 11.81 14.36
C GLU A 93 9.05 10.96 15.45
N VAL A 94 9.19 9.64 15.30
CA VAL A 94 8.75 8.65 16.27
C VAL A 94 9.42 8.89 17.62
N VAL A 95 8.61 9.02 18.68
CA VAL A 95 9.13 9.07 20.06
C VAL A 95 8.98 7.69 20.70
N LYS A 96 10.08 7.14 21.22
CA LYS A 96 10.07 5.81 21.83
C LYS A 96 9.03 5.73 22.96
N GLY A 97 8.19 4.70 22.92
CA GLY A 97 7.15 4.46 23.92
C GLY A 97 5.80 5.10 23.61
N THR A 98 5.70 6.05 22.68
CA THR A 98 4.41 6.67 22.32
C THR A 98 3.56 5.76 21.45
N GLY A 99 4.19 4.88 20.67
CA GLY A 99 3.51 3.95 19.77
C GLY A 99 3.19 4.59 18.42
N GLY A 100 2.37 3.89 17.63
CA GLY A 100 1.91 4.34 16.32
C GLY A 100 0.92 5.50 16.38
N ILE A 101 0.80 6.19 15.25
CA ILE A 101 -0.19 7.23 15.01
C ILE A 101 -1.01 6.86 13.78
N GLU A 102 -2.25 7.33 13.73
CA GLU A 102 -3.15 7.12 12.59
C GLU A 102 -3.84 8.43 12.22
N THR A 103 -4.25 8.54 10.96
CA THR A 103 -5.03 9.69 10.50
C THR A 103 -6.38 9.74 11.22
N LYS A 104 -6.84 10.94 11.57
CA LYS A 104 -8.21 11.12 12.11
C LYS A 104 -9.27 10.79 11.05
N ARG A 105 -8.98 11.06 9.78
CA ARG A 105 -9.82 10.72 8.64
C ARG A 105 -9.56 9.27 8.23
N ALA A 106 -10.63 8.52 7.97
CA ALA A 106 -10.57 7.22 7.31
C ALA A 106 -10.57 7.39 5.77
N PHE A 107 -9.93 6.47 5.08
CA PHE A 107 -9.77 6.49 3.63
C PHE A 107 -10.17 5.14 3.01
N GLY A 108 -10.74 5.20 1.81
CA GLY A 108 -10.95 4.04 0.93
C GLY A 108 -9.85 4.00 -0.13
N ASP A 109 -10.25 4.07 -1.40
CA ASP A 109 -9.32 4.16 -2.52
C ASP A 109 -8.57 5.50 -2.49
N ILE A 110 -7.24 5.44 -2.51
CA ILE A 110 -6.36 6.62 -2.44
C ILE A 110 -5.11 6.43 -3.30
N GLN A 111 -4.54 7.56 -3.70
CA GLN A 111 -3.13 7.67 -3.99
C GLN A 111 -2.46 8.31 -2.77
N LEU A 112 -1.40 7.68 -2.25
CA LEU A 112 -0.69 8.14 -1.06
C LEU A 112 0.77 8.44 -1.41
N HIS A 113 1.26 9.60 -0.95
CA HIS A 113 2.67 10.00 -0.98
C HIS A 113 3.19 10.10 0.44
N VAL A 114 4.30 9.42 0.74
CA VAL A 114 5.01 9.48 2.03
C VAL A 114 6.51 9.48 1.74
N GLU A 115 7.24 10.37 2.41
CA GLU A 115 8.70 10.37 2.45
C GLU A 115 9.12 9.96 3.87
N PHE A 116 10.17 9.15 3.98
CA PHE A 116 10.70 8.71 5.28
C PHE A 116 12.22 8.75 5.29
N ARG A 117 12.79 8.84 6.49
CA ARG A 117 14.23 8.80 6.75
C ARG A 117 14.49 7.93 7.97
N THR A 118 15.47 7.03 7.86
CA THR A 118 15.89 6.18 8.97
C THR A 118 17.00 6.86 9.79
N PRO A 119 17.20 6.48 11.07
CA PRO A 119 18.20 7.12 11.92
C PRO A 119 19.63 7.02 11.37
N THR A 120 20.40 8.11 11.49
CA THR A 120 21.84 8.17 11.17
C THR A 120 22.63 8.60 12.41
N PRO A 121 23.69 7.87 12.82
CA PRO A 121 24.19 6.64 12.22
C PRO A 121 23.21 5.46 12.43
N PRO A 122 23.22 4.48 11.51
CA PRO A 122 22.37 3.30 11.63
C PRO A 122 22.69 2.50 12.90
N LYS A 123 21.67 1.83 13.44
CA LYS A 123 21.78 0.95 14.62
C LYS A 123 20.87 -0.25 14.47
N GLY A 124 21.35 -1.43 14.87
CA GLY A 124 20.63 -2.68 14.72
C GLY A 124 20.94 -3.36 13.38
N GLU A 125 20.35 -4.54 13.21
CA GLU A 125 20.49 -5.40 12.03
C GLU A 125 19.12 -5.98 11.70
N SER A 126 18.93 -6.42 10.45
CA SER A 126 17.67 -6.97 9.95
C SER A 126 16.50 -6.04 10.33
N GLN A 127 15.45 -6.58 10.95
CA GLN A 127 14.23 -5.87 11.35
C GLN A 127 14.42 -4.88 12.50
N GLU A 128 15.56 -4.86 13.19
CA GLU A 128 15.77 -3.93 14.31
C GLU A 128 16.44 -2.63 13.86
N ARG A 129 16.69 -2.46 12.55
CA ARG A 129 17.38 -1.31 11.98
C ARG A 129 16.41 -0.35 11.28
N GLY A 130 15.96 0.67 12.02
CA GLY A 130 15.12 1.75 11.47
C GLY A 130 13.72 1.29 11.04
N ASN A 131 13.14 0.33 11.76
CA ASN A 131 11.85 -0.28 11.44
C ASN A 131 10.66 0.63 11.79
N SER A 132 9.74 0.75 10.84
CA SER A 132 8.43 1.38 10.94
C SER A 132 7.51 0.78 9.87
N GLY A 133 6.31 1.32 9.67
CA GLY A 133 5.43 0.83 8.61
C GLY A 133 4.31 1.80 8.27
N VAL A 134 3.84 1.73 7.02
CA VAL A 134 2.65 2.45 6.56
C VAL A 134 1.51 1.44 6.41
N PHE A 135 0.52 1.53 7.29
CA PHE A 135 -0.61 0.60 7.33
C PHE A 135 -1.79 1.15 6.52
N LEU A 136 -2.02 0.62 5.32
CA LEU A 136 -3.21 0.92 4.54
C LEU A 136 -4.45 0.36 5.25
N MET A 137 -5.42 1.24 5.51
CA MET A 137 -6.66 0.94 6.23
C MET A 137 -6.44 0.32 7.63
N GLY A 138 -5.27 0.54 8.23
CA GLY A 138 -4.88 -0.09 9.50
C GLY A 138 -4.68 -1.60 9.43
N ARG A 139 -4.50 -2.18 8.24
CA ARG A 139 -4.49 -3.63 8.01
C ARG A 139 -3.30 -4.13 7.20
N TYR A 140 -2.96 -3.43 6.13
CA TYR A 140 -1.96 -3.89 5.16
C TYR A 140 -0.71 -3.03 5.26
N GLU A 141 0.38 -3.62 5.72
CA GLU A 141 1.63 -2.91 5.97
C GLU A 141 2.50 -2.86 4.71
N VAL A 142 2.80 -1.65 4.26
CA VAL A 142 3.93 -1.36 3.39
C VAL A 142 5.13 -1.08 4.30
N GLN A 143 6.13 -1.93 4.20
CA GLN A 143 7.24 -1.95 5.16
C GLN A 143 8.16 -0.73 5.01
N VAL A 144 8.54 -0.13 6.15
CA VAL A 144 9.56 0.92 6.24
C VAL A 144 10.74 0.38 7.05
N LEU A 145 11.91 0.28 6.42
CA LEU A 145 13.10 -0.28 7.05
C LEU A 145 14.37 0.36 6.48
N ASP A 146 15.44 0.43 7.27
CA ASP A 146 16.77 0.69 6.72
C ASP A 146 17.32 -0.60 6.08
N SER A 147 17.08 -0.78 4.79
CA SER A 147 17.58 -1.92 4.01
C SER A 147 18.93 -1.63 3.32
N TYR A 148 19.54 -0.46 3.52
CA TYR A 148 20.82 -0.14 2.89
C TYR A 148 21.98 -0.87 3.61
N GLU A 149 22.60 -1.81 2.89
CA GLU A 149 23.66 -2.69 3.43
C GLU A 149 23.22 -3.39 4.72
N ASN A 150 21.95 -3.82 4.78
CA ASN A 150 21.34 -4.50 5.92
C ASN A 150 20.48 -5.68 5.44
N GLU A 151 21.01 -6.90 5.59
CA GLU A 151 20.33 -8.12 5.16
C GLU A 151 19.15 -8.47 6.07
N THR A 152 18.02 -8.87 5.48
CA THR A 152 16.82 -9.35 6.16
C THR A 152 16.04 -10.29 5.22
N TYR A 153 14.97 -10.92 5.70
CA TYR A 153 14.09 -11.71 4.85
C TYR A 153 13.40 -10.83 3.76
N PRO A 154 13.34 -11.28 2.49
CA PRO A 154 12.92 -10.43 1.36
C PRO A 154 11.48 -9.91 1.42
N ASP A 155 10.57 -10.67 2.03
CA ASP A 155 9.15 -10.32 2.19
C ASP A 155 8.89 -9.38 3.39
N GLY A 156 9.93 -8.92 4.08
CA GLY A 156 9.84 -7.89 5.12
C GLY A 156 10.93 -6.84 5.05
N GLN A 157 11.58 -6.67 3.88
CA GLN A 157 12.47 -5.54 3.63
C GLN A 157 11.68 -4.29 3.22
N ALA A 158 12.34 -3.13 3.13
CA ALA A 158 11.70 -1.87 2.75
C ALA A 158 10.88 -2.01 1.45
N ALA A 159 9.68 -1.40 1.45
CA ALA A 159 8.68 -1.45 0.38
C ALA A 159 7.99 -2.80 0.13
N ALA A 160 8.30 -3.85 0.89
CA ALA A 160 7.53 -5.09 0.83
C ALA A 160 6.10 -4.89 1.32
N LEU A 161 5.15 -5.66 0.77
CA LEU A 161 3.89 -5.93 1.48
C LEU A 161 4.22 -6.98 2.55
N TYR A 162 4.33 -6.53 3.80
CA TYR A 162 5.00 -7.27 4.85
C TYR A 162 4.44 -8.69 5.02
N GLY A 163 5.34 -9.69 4.93
CA GLY A 163 5.07 -11.13 5.04
C GLY A 163 4.28 -11.73 3.86
N GLN A 164 4.15 -11.02 2.74
CA GLN A 164 3.31 -11.43 1.62
C GLN A 164 4.01 -11.33 0.27
N TYR A 165 4.49 -10.14 -0.09
CA TYR A 165 5.13 -9.89 -1.38
C TYR A 165 6.41 -9.07 -1.19
N PRO A 166 7.56 -9.56 -1.70
CA PRO A 166 8.76 -8.74 -1.79
C PRO A 166 8.54 -7.57 -2.76
N PRO A 167 9.39 -6.53 -2.71
CA PRO A 167 9.33 -5.36 -3.60
C PRO A 167 9.46 -5.72 -5.09
#